data_AF-A0A2G8RQX0-F1
#
_entry.id   AF-A0A2G8RQX0-F1
#
_cell.length_a   1.000
_cell.length_b   1.000
_cell.length_c   1.000
_cell.angle_alpha   90.00
_cell.angle_beta   90.00
_cell.angle_gamma   90.00
#
_symmetry.space_group_name_H-M   'P 1'
#
loop_
_entity.id
_entity.type
_entity.pdbx_description
1 polymer ?
#
loop_
_entity_poly.entity_id
_entity_poly.type
_entity_poly.pdbx_seq_one_letter_code
_entity_poly.pdbx_strand_id
1 'polypeptide(L)'
;MLPNVPAFAPSLLRQYARRAASSIRPSNQLRALATTSVLHQSSDDPSTSHPYLPTWIDSHNYLQSSNDGHWKHIMGPLRSQPKVEKFVPPEQFWKSQEQSSVIHLRAPHDAYSGRSVPVFKGDIATALRQLKSILTINNVRSQNVRDERHEKKGEKRNRLKSLRWRRRFAHEVRKRVQLVNEIRARGA
;
A
#
# COMPACT_ATOMS: atom_id res chain seq x y z
N MET A 1 -73.33 -18.96 15.71
CA MET A 1 -72.75 -18.97 17.07
C MET A 1 -71.54 -19.89 17.05
N LEU A 2 -70.35 -19.33 17.31
CA LEU A 2 -69.06 -20.03 17.31
C LEU A 2 -68.69 -20.39 18.75
N PRO A 3 -68.15 -21.59 19.03
CA PRO A 3 -67.36 -21.81 20.23
C PRO A 3 -65.85 -21.65 19.94
N ASN A 4 -65.27 -20.83 20.80
CA ASN A 4 -63.89 -20.41 20.96
C ASN A 4 -63.08 -21.50 21.71
N VAL A 5 -61.90 -21.90 21.20
CA VAL A 5 -60.93 -22.75 21.92
C VAL A 5 -59.50 -22.29 21.58
N PRO A 6 -58.59 -22.16 22.56
CA PRO A 6 -57.47 -21.22 22.51
C PRO A 6 -56.22 -21.68 21.75
N ALA A 7 -55.45 -20.65 21.35
CA ALA A 7 -54.12 -20.74 20.76
C ALA A 7 -53.11 -21.47 21.67
N PHE A 8 -52.40 -22.44 21.09
CA PHE A 8 -51.24 -23.08 21.70
C PHE A 8 -49.98 -22.70 20.92
N ALA A 9 -49.13 -21.88 21.53
CA ALA A 9 -47.81 -21.52 21.03
C ALA A 9 -46.74 -22.32 21.80
N PRO A 10 -45.93 -23.18 21.14
CA PRO A 10 -44.72 -23.71 21.76
C PRO A 10 -43.54 -22.76 21.50
N SER A 11 -43.25 -21.90 22.49
CA SER A 11 -41.94 -21.28 22.62
C SER A 11 -41.01 -22.24 23.35
N LEU A 12 -40.09 -22.88 22.61
CA LEU A 12 -38.98 -23.61 23.22
C LEU A 12 -37.66 -22.92 22.92
N LEU A 13 -37.27 -22.14 23.93
CA LEU A 13 -35.90 -21.89 24.38
C LEU A 13 -34.91 -22.94 23.87
N ARG A 14 -34.16 -22.60 22.81
CA ARG A 14 -32.90 -23.27 22.51
C ARG A 14 -31.76 -22.45 23.10
N GLN A 15 -31.51 -22.68 24.38
CA GLN A 15 -30.27 -22.31 25.04
C GLN A 15 -29.11 -23.06 24.37
N TYR A 16 -28.21 -22.34 23.71
CA TYR A 16 -26.85 -22.84 23.48
C TYR A 16 -25.85 -21.91 24.12
N ALA A 17 -25.16 -22.50 25.09
CA ALA A 17 -24.06 -21.95 25.83
C ALA A 17 -22.99 -21.38 24.89
N ARG A 18 -22.66 -20.10 25.08
CA ARG A 18 -21.40 -19.52 24.62
C ARG A 18 -20.30 -20.04 25.53
N ARG A 19 -19.61 -21.10 25.13
CA ARG A 19 -18.29 -21.41 25.69
C ARG A 19 -17.34 -20.27 25.29
N ALA A 20 -16.93 -19.49 26.27
CA ALA A 20 -15.83 -18.56 26.17
C ALA A 20 -14.54 -19.36 25.98
N ALA A 21 -13.96 -19.31 24.79
CA ALA A 21 -12.59 -19.76 24.55
C ALA A 21 -11.65 -18.62 24.93
N SER A 22 -10.73 -18.96 25.81
CA SER A 22 -9.68 -18.15 26.42
C SER A 22 -8.82 -17.37 25.43
N SER A 23 -8.51 -16.15 25.85
CA SER A 23 -7.40 -15.29 25.41
C SER A 23 -6.14 -16.07 25.01
N ILE A 24 -5.78 -16.02 23.74
CA ILE A 24 -4.41 -16.31 23.26
C ILE A 24 -3.86 -14.99 22.70
N ARG A 25 -3.03 -14.33 23.51
CA ARG A 25 -2.24 -13.15 23.10
C ARG A 25 -0.97 -13.65 22.41
N PRO A 26 -0.67 -13.24 21.16
CA PRO A 26 0.69 -13.37 20.65
C PRO A 26 1.57 -12.27 21.26
N SER A 27 2.60 -12.67 22.00
CA SER A 27 3.69 -11.82 22.48
C SER A 27 4.55 -11.38 21.27
N ASN A 28 4.55 -10.09 20.98
CA ASN A 28 5.49 -9.52 20.03
C ASN A 28 6.88 -9.47 20.68
N GLN A 29 7.73 -10.44 20.36
CA GLN A 29 9.16 -10.33 20.61
C GLN A 29 9.74 -9.27 19.66
N LEU A 30 10.22 -8.17 20.26
CA LEU A 30 10.95 -7.13 19.56
C LEU A 30 12.34 -7.67 19.19
N ARG A 31 12.67 -7.60 17.90
CA ARG A 31 14.02 -7.82 17.38
C ARG A 31 14.86 -6.58 17.74
N ALA A 32 15.67 -6.70 18.78
CA ALA A 32 16.71 -5.71 19.08
C ALA A 32 17.83 -5.84 18.05
N LEU A 33 18.12 -4.75 17.32
CA LEU A 33 19.39 -4.60 16.62
C LEU A 33 20.27 -3.74 17.52
N ALA A 34 21.37 -4.34 17.97
CA ALA A 34 22.38 -3.72 18.82
C ALA A 34 23.05 -2.55 18.11
N THR A 35 22.98 -1.37 18.70
CA THR A 35 23.87 -0.24 18.39
C THR A 35 25.07 -0.32 19.32
N THR A 36 26.24 -0.65 18.77
CA THR A 36 27.51 -0.54 19.49
C THR A 36 27.88 0.92 19.63
N SER A 37 27.66 1.50 20.82
CA SER A 37 28.20 2.81 21.19
C SER A 37 29.64 2.64 21.66
N VAL A 38 30.60 3.18 20.92
CA VAL A 38 31.96 3.40 21.42
C VAL A 38 31.93 4.60 22.35
N LEU A 39 32.24 4.34 23.63
CA LEU A 39 32.47 5.34 24.67
C LEU A 39 33.82 6.02 24.38
N HIS A 40 33.86 7.36 24.27
CA HIS A 40 35.09 8.11 24.51
C HIS A 40 34.84 9.06 25.67
N GLN A 41 35.68 8.89 26.69
CA GLN A 41 35.54 9.46 28.01
C GLN A 41 36.56 10.57 28.18
N SER A 42 36.10 11.69 28.75
CA SER A 42 36.79 12.66 29.61
C SER A 42 38.04 13.38 29.10
N SER A 43 37.99 14.72 29.13
CA SER A 43 38.81 15.52 30.05
C SER A 43 38.38 16.99 30.01
N ASP A 44 38.07 17.53 31.18
CA ASP A 44 37.84 18.94 31.45
C ASP A 44 39.14 19.76 31.28
N ASP A 45 39.05 20.96 30.68
CA ASP A 45 39.75 22.15 31.17
C ASP A 45 39.22 23.44 30.50
N PRO A 46 39.28 24.62 31.18
CA PRO A 46 38.46 25.78 30.87
C PRO A 46 39.32 26.96 30.36
N SER A 47 39.03 27.49 29.18
CA SER A 47 39.17 28.92 28.83
C SER A 47 39.03 29.13 27.32
N THR A 48 38.55 30.31 26.94
CA THR A 48 38.49 30.86 25.58
C THR A 48 37.13 30.71 24.88
N SER A 49 36.32 31.73 25.11
CA SER A 49 35.10 32.09 24.40
C SER A 49 35.34 32.38 22.91
N HIS A 50 34.83 31.54 22.01
CA HIS A 50 34.36 31.96 20.68
C HIS A 50 33.28 30.97 20.15
N PRO A 51 32.05 31.42 19.90
CA PRO A 51 30.98 30.55 19.44
C PRO A 51 31.09 30.25 17.93
N TYR A 52 31.40 29.00 17.62
CA TYR A 52 30.86 28.18 16.53
C TYR A 52 31.05 28.65 15.07
N LEU A 53 32.17 28.25 14.46
CA LEU A 53 32.23 27.89 13.03
C LEU A 53 32.72 26.44 12.89
N PRO A 54 32.07 25.57 12.09
CA PRO A 54 32.54 24.19 11.86
C PRO A 54 33.87 24.16 11.08
N THR A 55 34.83 23.39 11.57
CA THR A 55 36.24 23.32 11.12
C THR A 55 36.49 22.61 9.77
N TRP A 56 35.47 22.39 8.96
CA TRP A 56 35.64 21.89 7.58
C TRP A 56 35.53 23.00 6.52
N ILE A 57 35.16 24.22 6.91
CA ILE A 57 35.10 25.38 6.03
C ILE A 57 36.43 26.13 6.16
N ASP A 58 37.43 25.67 5.41
CA ASP A 58 38.68 26.39 5.19
C ASP A 58 38.44 27.49 4.15
N SER A 59 38.36 28.74 4.61
CA SER A 59 37.95 29.92 3.85
C SER A 59 39.06 30.55 2.99
N HIS A 60 40.21 29.88 2.84
CA HIS A 60 41.36 30.46 2.13
C HIS A 60 41.55 30.03 0.65
N ASN A 61 40.72 29.15 0.08
CA ASN A 61 40.92 28.64 -1.29
C ASN A 61 39.83 29.02 -2.31
N TYR A 62 38.94 29.97 -2.02
CA TYR A 62 37.82 30.33 -2.93
C TYR A 62 38.13 31.43 -3.96
N LEU A 63 39.40 31.65 -4.28
CA LEU A 63 39.81 32.61 -5.32
C LEU A 63 40.74 31.96 -6.36
N GLN A 64 40.42 30.75 -6.82
CA GLN A 64 40.85 30.20 -8.11
C GLN A 64 40.30 28.79 -8.29
N SER A 65 39.20 28.64 -9.03
CA SER A 65 39.07 27.59 -10.06
C SER A 65 37.68 27.66 -10.69
N SER A 66 37.66 28.09 -11.94
CA SER A 66 36.59 27.93 -12.93
C SER A 66 35.89 26.58 -12.79
N ASN A 67 34.63 26.57 -12.35
CA ASN A 67 33.78 25.38 -12.42
C ASN A 67 32.30 25.73 -12.69
N ASP A 68 32.08 26.63 -13.65
CA ASP A 68 30.77 27.01 -14.18
C ASP A 68 29.97 25.83 -14.75
N GLY A 69 30.61 24.66 -14.95
CA GLY A 69 29.98 23.43 -15.43
C GLY A 69 29.31 22.60 -14.32
N HIS A 70 29.86 22.59 -13.10
CA HIS A 70 29.39 21.69 -12.04
C HIS A 70 27.99 22.07 -11.55
N TRP A 71 27.78 23.36 -11.27
CA TRP A 71 26.49 23.86 -10.83
C TRP A 71 25.43 23.86 -11.95
N LYS A 72 25.83 23.99 -13.23
CA LYS A 72 24.91 23.79 -14.37
C LYS A 72 24.47 22.34 -14.52
N HIS A 73 25.34 21.38 -14.24
CA HIS A 73 24.98 19.96 -14.26
C HIS A 73 24.06 19.57 -13.09
N ILE A 74 24.28 20.16 -11.92
CA ILE A 74 23.44 19.93 -10.72
C ILE A 74 22.08 20.63 -10.84
N MET A 75 22.05 21.86 -11.36
CA MET A 75 20.82 22.67 -11.45
C MET A 75 20.08 22.53 -12.79
N GLY A 76 20.70 21.97 -13.82
CA GLY A 76 20.10 21.73 -15.14
C GLY A 76 18.88 20.80 -15.13
N PRO A 77 18.90 19.67 -14.39
CA PRO A 77 17.76 18.76 -14.30
C PRO A 77 16.56 19.35 -13.55
N LEU A 78 16.79 20.32 -12.64
CA LEU A 78 15.71 21.00 -11.91
C LEU A 78 14.89 21.95 -12.80
N ARG A 79 15.44 22.39 -13.95
CA ARG A 79 14.74 23.21 -14.96
C ARG A 79 14.10 22.40 -16.07
N SER A 80 14.28 21.08 -16.13
CA SER A 80 13.44 20.26 -17.01
C SER A 80 12.03 20.33 -16.45
N GLN A 81 11.20 21.11 -17.12
CA GLN A 81 9.82 21.41 -16.78
C GLN A 81 9.09 20.14 -16.29
N PRO A 82 8.10 20.26 -15.36
CA PRO A 82 7.18 19.14 -15.13
C PRO A 82 6.70 18.69 -16.50
N LYS A 83 6.73 17.38 -16.79
CA LYS A 83 6.05 16.83 -17.96
C LYS A 83 4.63 17.35 -17.87
N VAL A 84 4.32 18.40 -18.63
CA VAL A 84 2.95 18.81 -18.91
C VAL A 84 2.48 17.67 -19.81
N GLU A 85 1.99 16.61 -19.16
CA GLU A 85 1.26 15.56 -19.85
C GLU A 85 0.16 16.28 -20.58
N LYS A 86 0.34 16.44 -21.91
CA LYS A 86 -0.65 17.09 -22.75
C LYS A 86 -1.96 16.36 -22.46
N PHE A 87 -3.00 17.10 -22.13
CA PHE A 87 -4.32 16.51 -21.91
C PHE A 87 -4.77 15.90 -23.24
N VAL A 88 -4.50 14.60 -23.41
CA VAL A 88 -4.98 13.82 -24.55
C VAL A 88 -6.38 13.36 -24.16
N PRO A 89 -7.42 13.68 -24.95
CA PRO A 89 -8.75 13.19 -24.66
C PRO A 89 -8.73 11.66 -24.60
N PRO A 90 -9.48 11.03 -23.67
CA PRO A 90 -9.39 9.59 -23.42
C PRO A 90 -9.52 8.74 -24.67
N GLU A 91 -10.36 9.16 -25.63
CA GLU A 91 -10.55 8.49 -26.90
C GLU A 91 -9.29 8.45 -27.77
N GLN A 92 -8.53 9.55 -27.84
CA GLN A 92 -7.28 9.58 -28.62
C GLN A 92 -6.20 8.74 -27.96
N PHE A 93 -6.14 8.76 -26.62
CA PHE A 93 -5.23 7.91 -25.87
C PHE A 93 -5.53 6.44 -26.12
N TRP A 94 -6.79 6.02 -26.05
CA TRP A 94 -7.19 4.64 -26.33
C TRP A 94 -6.96 4.22 -27.78
N LYS A 95 -7.25 5.08 -28.76
CA LYS A 95 -6.95 4.78 -30.18
C LYS A 95 -5.44 4.60 -30.41
N SER A 96 -4.62 5.44 -29.82
CA SER A 96 -3.16 5.31 -29.88
C SER A 96 -2.66 4.03 -29.19
N GLN A 97 -3.22 3.70 -28.03
CA GLN A 97 -2.93 2.47 -27.29
C GLN A 97 -3.36 1.23 -28.08
N GLU A 98 -4.54 1.25 -28.70
CA GLU A 98 -5.07 0.16 -29.51
C GLU A 98 -4.15 -0.12 -30.71
N GLN A 99 -3.82 0.92 -31.47
CA GLN A 99 -2.96 0.81 -32.64
C GLN A 99 -1.54 0.36 -32.30
N SER A 100 -0.98 0.85 -31.18
CA SER A 100 0.39 0.51 -30.78
C SER A 100 0.49 -0.84 -30.10
N SER A 101 -0.45 -1.13 -29.19
CA SER A 101 -0.35 -2.22 -28.21
C SER A 101 -1.28 -3.39 -28.51
N VAL A 102 -2.54 -3.12 -28.85
CA VAL A 102 -3.54 -4.18 -28.98
C VAL A 102 -3.40 -4.96 -30.29
N ILE A 103 -3.04 -4.28 -31.39
CA ILE A 103 -2.87 -4.93 -32.70
C ILE A 103 -1.86 -6.08 -32.66
N HIS A 104 -0.79 -5.96 -31.85
CA HIS A 104 0.25 -6.99 -31.78
C HIS A 104 -0.02 -8.06 -30.71
N LEU A 105 -1.08 -7.93 -29.92
CA LEU A 105 -1.44 -8.91 -28.90
C LEU A 105 -2.27 -10.03 -29.52
N ARG A 106 -1.85 -11.28 -29.28
CA ARG A 106 -2.64 -12.45 -29.67
C ARG A 106 -3.93 -12.48 -28.85
N ALA A 107 -5.04 -12.77 -29.52
CA ALA A 107 -6.32 -12.99 -28.84
C ALA A 107 -6.17 -14.09 -27.77
N PRO A 108 -6.77 -13.92 -26.58
CA PRO A 108 -6.73 -14.95 -25.55
C PRO A 108 -7.46 -16.20 -26.06
N HIS A 109 -6.77 -17.34 -26.03
CA HIS A 109 -7.24 -18.58 -26.64
C HIS A 109 -8.18 -19.38 -25.72
N ASP A 110 -8.13 -19.13 -24.40
CA ASP A 110 -8.80 -19.96 -23.38
C ASP A 110 -9.19 -19.12 -22.15
N ALA A 111 -10.20 -19.58 -21.41
CA ALA A 111 -10.65 -19.01 -20.14
C ALA A 111 -9.54 -18.98 -19.07
N TYR A 112 -8.51 -19.82 -19.23
CA TYR A 112 -7.34 -19.86 -18.36
C TYR A 112 -6.19 -18.94 -18.79
N SER A 113 -6.30 -18.23 -19.91
CA SER A 113 -5.22 -17.40 -20.49
C SER A 113 -4.74 -16.28 -19.56
N GLY A 114 -5.50 -15.91 -18.52
CA GLY A 114 -5.13 -14.93 -17.48
C GLY A 114 -4.89 -15.52 -16.08
N ARG A 115 -4.86 -16.86 -15.96
CA ARG A 115 -4.69 -17.61 -14.70
C ARG A 115 -3.66 -18.72 -14.82
N SER A 116 -2.84 -18.68 -15.87
CA SER A 116 -1.77 -19.62 -16.15
C SER A 116 -0.43 -18.90 -15.98
N VAL A 117 0.54 -19.57 -15.38
CA VAL A 117 1.91 -19.06 -15.18
C VAL A 117 2.87 -20.13 -15.68
N PRO A 118 3.74 -19.84 -16.65
CA PRO A 118 4.74 -20.80 -17.11
C PRO A 118 5.77 -21.05 -16.00
N VAL A 119 6.18 -22.31 -15.85
CA VAL A 119 7.22 -22.69 -14.90
C VAL A 119 8.58 -22.55 -15.58
N PHE A 120 9.42 -21.63 -15.10
CA PHE A 120 10.76 -21.44 -15.62
C PHE A 120 11.76 -22.30 -14.83
N LYS A 121 12.63 -23.03 -15.55
CA LYS A 121 13.75 -23.79 -14.98
C LYS A 121 13.35 -24.77 -13.85
N GLY A 122 12.13 -25.30 -13.91
CA GLY A 122 11.61 -26.22 -12.88
C GLY A 122 11.30 -25.58 -11.52
N ASP A 123 11.38 -24.25 -11.39
CA ASP A 123 11.02 -23.57 -10.14
C ASP A 123 9.51 -23.41 -10.00
N ILE A 124 8.89 -24.48 -9.52
CA ILE A 124 7.44 -24.56 -9.29
C ILE A 124 7.04 -23.61 -8.15
N ALA A 125 7.92 -23.40 -7.17
CA ALA A 125 7.58 -22.63 -5.98
C ALA A 125 7.38 -21.15 -6.30
N THR A 126 8.22 -20.54 -7.15
CA THR A 126 7.99 -19.16 -7.62
C THR A 126 6.75 -19.06 -8.49
N ALA A 127 6.55 -19.99 -9.43
CA ALA A 127 5.38 -20.00 -10.30
C ALA A 127 4.07 -20.08 -9.50
N LEU A 128 4.00 -20.92 -8.45
CA LEU A 128 2.82 -21.00 -7.56
C LEU A 128 2.59 -19.72 -6.75
N ARG A 129 3.66 -19.06 -6.28
CA ARG A 129 3.54 -17.76 -5.59
C ARG A 129 3.00 -16.68 -6.53
N GLN A 130 3.50 -16.64 -7.77
CA GLN A 130 3.03 -15.73 -8.80
C GLN A 130 1.55 -15.99 -9.13
N LEU A 131 1.18 -17.26 -9.35
CA LEU A 131 -0.20 -17.66 -9.60
C LEU A 131 -1.12 -17.25 -8.45
N LYS A 132 -0.71 -17.48 -7.20
CA LYS A 132 -1.47 -17.04 -6.02
C LYS A 132 -1.67 -15.53 -5.99
N SER A 133 -0.65 -14.75 -6.35
CA SER A 133 -0.74 -13.29 -6.45
C SER A 133 -1.76 -12.87 -7.50
N ILE A 134 -1.68 -13.44 -8.71
CA ILE A 134 -2.62 -13.18 -9.82
C ILE A 134 -4.06 -13.46 -9.40
N LEU A 135 -4.33 -14.62 -8.78
CA LEU A 135 -5.67 -14.98 -8.30
C LEU A 135 -6.18 -14.06 -7.19
N THR A 136 -5.28 -13.48 -6.39
CA THR A 136 -5.61 -12.53 -5.33
C THR A 136 -5.98 -11.17 -5.90
N ILE A 137 -5.18 -10.65 -6.85
CA ILE A 137 -5.43 -9.38 -7.56
C ILE A 137 -6.77 -9.45 -8.30
N ASN A 138 -7.01 -10.54 -9.02
CA ASN A 138 -8.25 -10.79 -9.74
C ASN A 138 -9.42 -11.16 -8.82
N ASN A 139 -9.19 -11.23 -7.50
CA ASN A 139 -10.18 -11.51 -6.46
C ASN A 139 -10.99 -12.81 -6.68
N VAL A 140 -10.41 -13.80 -7.38
CA VAL A 140 -11.10 -15.02 -7.81
C VAL A 140 -11.61 -15.82 -6.63
N ARG A 141 -10.75 -16.03 -5.61
CA ARG A 141 -11.11 -16.82 -4.43
C ARG A 141 -12.25 -16.21 -3.63
N SER A 142 -12.21 -14.89 -3.37
CA SER A 142 -13.24 -14.26 -2.55
C SER A 142 -14.56 -14.08 -3.29
N GLN A 143 -14.52 -14.09 -4.63
CA GLN A 143 -15.71 -14.15 -5.46
C GLN A 143 -16.31 -15.56 -5.45
N ASN A 144 -15.50 -16.60 -5.65
CA ASN A 144 -15.94 -17.99 -5.59
C ASN A 144 -16.69 -18.30 -4.28
N VAL A 145 -16.08 -17.95 -3.13
CA VAL A 145 -16.70 -18.15 -1.80
C VAL A 145 -18.00 -17.38 -1.62
N ARG A 146 -18.16 -16.23 -2.28
CA ARG A 146 -19.41 -15.46 -2.23
C ARG A 146 -20.48 -16.03 -3.15
N ASP A 147 -20.07 -16.57 -4.28
CA ASP A 147 -20.97 -17.10 -5.31
C ASP A 147 -21.45 -18.52 -4.96
N GLU A 148 -20.80 -19.21 -4.00
CA GLU A 148 -21.26 -20.48 -3.41
C GLU A 148 -22.72 -20.43 -2.91
N ARG A 149 -23.22 -19.26 -2.51
CA ARG A 149 -24.61 -19.08 -2.06
C ARG A 149 -25.24 -17.85 -2.69
N HIS A 150 -26.53 -17.92 -2.98
CA HIS A 150 -27.27 -16.77 -3.45
C HIS A 150 -27.34 -15.66 -2.37
N GLU A 151 -26.78 -14.50 -2.70
CA GLU A 151 -26.95 -13.27 -1.93
C GLU A 151 -28.11 -12.45 -2.52
N LYS A 152 -29.05 -12.02 -1.67
CA LYS A 152 -30.18 -11.18 -2.10
C LYS A 152 -29.67 -9.86 -2.70
N LYS A 153 -30.34 -9.38 -3.75
CA LYS A 153 -29.94 -8.14 -4.47
C LYS A 153 -29.77 -6.92 -3.56
N GLY A 154 -30.67 -6.73 -2.58
CA GLY A 154 -30.60 -5.62 -1.62
C GLY A 154 -29.38 -5.71 -0.71
N GLU A 155 -29.10 -6.89 -0.17
CA GLU A 155 -27.92 -7.16 0.66
C GLU A 155 -26.62 -6.94 -0.12
N LYS A 156 -26.56 -7.43 -1.36
CA LYS A 156 -25.42 -7.20 -2.27
C LYS A 156 -25.15 -5.70 -2.49
N ARG A 157 -26.20 -4.90 -2.70
CA ARG A 157 -26.09 -3.44 -2.86
C ARG A 157 -25.57 -2.76 -1.60
N ASN A 158 -26.13 -3.11 -0.44
CA ASN A 158 -25.72 -2.56 0.85
C ASN A 158 -24.27 -2.92 1.16
N ARG A 159 -23.87 -4.18 0.97
CA ARG A 159 -22.48 -4.62 1.12
C ARG A 159 -21.53 -3.83 0.24
N LEU A 160 -21.84 -3.70 -1.05
CA LEU A 160 -20.98 -2.96 -2.00
C LEU A 160 -20.89 -1.47 -1.65
N LYS A 161 -21.98 -0.85 -1.17
CA LYS A 161 -21.97 0.54 -0.66
C LYS A 161 -21.02 0.67 0.53
N SER A 162 -21.14 -0.19 1.53
CA SER A 162 -20.29 -0.19 2.73
C SER A 162 -18.83 -0.52 2.41
N LEU A 163 -18.56 -1.40 1.43
CA LEU A 163 -17.20 -1.69 0.96
C LEU A 163 -16.58 -0.47 0.28
N ARG A 164 -17.30 0.20 -0.63
CA ARG A 164 -16.83 1.42 -1.28
C ARG A 164 -16.52 2.52 -0.27
N TRP A 165 -17.40 2.72 0.71
CA TRP A 165 -17.19 3.71 1.77
C TRP A 165 -15.94 3.40 2.58
N ARG A 166 -15.76 2.17 3.07
CA ARG A 166 -14.55 1.76 3.81
C ARG A 166 -13.27 1.97 3.02
N ARG A 167 -13.27 1.67 1.71
CA ARG A 167 -12.12 1.89 0.82
C ARG A 167 -11.78 3.38 0.69
N ARG A 168 -12.78 4.23 0.46
CA ARG A 168 -12.60 5.69 0.39
C ARG A 168 -12.10 6.25 1.72
N PHE A 169 -12.74 5.86 2.82
CA PHE A 169 -12.33 6.29 4.15
C PHE A 169 -10.88 5.91 4.46
N ALA A 170 -10.48 4.66 4.23
CA ALA A 170 -9.10 4.23 4.45
C ALA A 170 -8.09 4.97 3.57
N HIS A 171 -8.47 5.31 2.34
CA HIS A 171 -7.64 6.10 1.45
C HIS A 171 -7.45 7.54 1.95
N GLU A 172 -8.53 8.21 2.36
CA GLU A 172 -8.46 9.55 2.94
C GLU A 172 -7.66 9.56 4.25
N VAL A 173 -7.88 8.59 5.14
CA VAL A 173 -7.06 8.42 6.35
C VAL A 173 -5.59 8.27 6.01
N ARG A 174 -5.24 7.43 5.02
CA ARG A 174 -3.85 7.23 4.58
C ARG A 174 -3.22 8.55 4.10
N LYS A 175 -3.92 9.33 3.28
CA LYS A 175 -3.44 10.64 2.81
C LYS A 175 -3.17 11.60 3.96
N ARG A 176 -4.08 11.67 4.94
CA ARG A 176 -3.93 12.55 6.11
C ARG A 176 -2.75 12.11 6.97
N VAL A 177 -2.57 10.80 7.20
CA VAL A 177 -1.42 10.26 7.94
C VAL A 177 -0.11 10.51 7.20
N GLN A 178 -0.08 10.34 5.88
CA GLN A 178 1.09 10.66 5.06
C GLN A 178 1.50 12.14 5.21
N LEU A 179 0.53 13.06 5.13
CA LEU A 179 0.78 14.50 5.36
C LEU A 179 1.37 14.76 6.75
N VAL A 180 0.81 14.16 7.80
CA VAL A 180 1.31 14.33 9.17
C VAL A 180 2.74 13.81 9.30
N ASN A 181 3.04 12.65 8.70
CA ASN A 181 4.39 12.09 8.70
C ASN A 181 5.37 12.98 7.93
N GLU A 182 4.95 13.60 6.83
CA GLU A 182 5.77 14.56 6.08
C GLU A 182 6.06 15.83 6.89
N ILE A 183 5.06 16.38 7.59
CA ILE A 183 5.24 17.54 8.48
C ILE A 183 6.23 17.20 9.60
N ARG A 184 6.05 16.04 10.24
CA ARG A 184 6.95 15.55 11.29
C ARG A 184 8.38 15.33 10.78
N ALA A 185 8.54 14.78 9.58
CA ALA A 185 9.86 14.57 8.97
C ALA A 185 10.57 15.89 8.65
N ARG A 186 9.83 16.98 8.42
CA ARG A 186 10.38 18.33 8.20
C ARG A 186 10.78 19.04 9.51
N GLY A 187 10.46 18.48 10.67
CA GLY A 187 10.92 18.99 11.96
C GLY A 187 10.05 20.09 12.59
N ALA A 188 8.75 20.10 12.29
CA ALA A 188 7.75 20.87 13.06
C ALA A 188 7.29 20.12 14.32
#